data_AF-A0A0S2KE22-F1
#
_entry.id   AF-A0A0S2KE22-F1
#
_cell.length_a   1.000
_cell.length_b   1.000
_cell.length_c   1.000
_cell.angle_alpha   90.00
_cell.angle_beta   90.00
_cell.angle_gamma   90.00
#
_symmetry.space_group_name_H-M   'P 1'
#
loop_
_entity.id
_entity.type
_entity.pdbx_description
1 polymer ?
#
loop_
_entity_poly.entity_id
_entity_poly.type
_entity_poly.pdbx_seq_one_letter_code
_entity_poly.pdbx_strand_id
1 'polypeptide(L)'
;MSNYNEQSVTGTEWTRCKRIVISNPLAAQPEIRYDEETVLTTSAGQTLKSAQGYLTVPFDPSAVIDLYDPATGQPTGQTVTQGEIYALVYSAYLTAANARDVANTPPAEEPIEEPQGE
;
A
#
# COMPACT_ATOMS: atom_id res chain seq x y z
N MET A 1 -25.11 -3.32 37.91
CA MET A 1 -24.63 -4.71 37.99
C MET A 1 -23.13 -4.68 37.76
N SER A 2 -22.34 -5.35 38.59
CA SER A 2 -20.88 -5.42 38.45
C SER A 2 -20.47 -6.41 37.35
N ASN A 3 -19.43 -6.09 36.59
CA ASN A 3 -18.89 -6.94 35.53
C ASN A 3 -18.23 -8.20 36.15
N TYR A 4 -18.53 -9.40 35.64
CA TYR A 4 -17.94 -10.66 36.12
C TYR A 4 -16.52 -10.85 35.54
N ASN A 5 -15.52 -11.06 36.40
CA ASN A 5 -14.09 -11.20 36.05
C ASN A 5 -13.47 -10.00 35.32
N GLU A 6 -13.89 -8.79 35.67
CA GLU A 6 -13.26 -7.57 35.16
C GLU A 6 -11.80 -7.46 35.63
N GLN A 7 -10.91 -7.15 34.69
CA GLN A 7 -9.49 -6.90 34.95
C GLN A 7 -9.05 -5.64 34.21
N SER A 8 -8.22 -4.82 34.85
CA SER A 8 -7.56 -3.69 34.19
C SER A 8 -6.29 -4.17 33.50
N VAL A 9 -6.04 -3.65 32.30
CA VAL A 9 -4.85 -3.96 31.51
C VAL A 9 -4.04 -2.69 31.28
N THR A 10 -2.73 -2.79 31.47
CA THR A 10 -1.77 -1.71 31.14
C THR A 10 -1.09 -2.04 29.82
N GLY A 11 -0.79 -1.03 29.01
CA GLY A 11 -0.14 -1.23 27.72
C GLY A 11 0.42 0.05 27.11
N THR A 12 1.05 -0.11 25.95
CA THR A 12 1.46 1.01 25.08
C THR A 12 0.48 1.07 23.91
N GLU A 13 -0.07 2.26 23.67
CA GLU A 13 -1.01 2.52 22.58
C GLU A 13 -0.39 3.53 21.60
N TRP A 14 -0.56 3.29 20.29
CA TRP A 14 -0.19 4.23 19.26
C TRP A 14 -1.09 4.12 18.03
N THR A 15 -1.21 5.21 17.28
CA THR A 15 -1.89 5.25 15.98
C THR A 15 -0.89 5.06 14.84
N ARG A 16 -1.27 4.31 13.82
CA ARG A 16 -0.48 4.18 12.59
C ARG A 16 -1.36 4.11 11.35
N CYS A 17 -0.79 4.46 10.20
CA CYS A 17 -1.40 4.13 8.91
C CYS A 17 -1.24 2.62 8.64
N LYS A 18 -2.36 1.91 8.43
CA LYS A 18 -2.36 0.48 8.10
C LYS A 18 -2.53 0.17 6.62
N ARG A 19 -3.11 1.11 5.87
CA ARG A 19 -3.40 0.93 4.44
C ARG A 19 -3.40 2.28 3.75
N ILE A 20 -2.76 2.32 2.59
CA ILE A 20 -2.76 3.45 1.69
C ILE A 20 -3.50 3.00 0.44
N VAL A 21 -4.50 3.78 0.02
CA VAL A 21 -5.27 3.57 -1.21
C VAL A 21 -5.08 4.79 -2.09
N ILE A 22 -4.57 4.58 -3.30
CA ILE A 22 -4.48 5.63 -4.32
C ILE A 22 -5.57 5.33 -5.34
N SER A 23 -6.55 6.22 -5.44
CA SER A 23 -7.62 6.13 -6.42
C SER A 23 -7.26 7.00 -7.62
N ASN A 24 -7.09 6.39 -8.79
CA ASN A 24 -6.82 7.09 -10.05
C ASN A 24 -7.95 6.84 -11.06
N PRO A 25 -9.13 7.48 -10.87
CA PRO A 25 -10.27 7.29 -11.75
C PRO A 25 -10.03 7.93 -13.13
N LEU A 26 -10.60 7.32 -14.17
CA LEU A 26 -10.58 7.91 -15.51
C LEU A 26 -11.35 9.24 -15.52
N ALA A 27 -10.69 10.31 -15.96
CA ALA A 27 -11.26 11.65 -16.10
C ALA A 27 -11.81 12.29 -14.80
N ALA A 28 -11.28 11.90 -13.64
CA ALA A 28 -11.57 12.55 -12.36
C ALA A 28 -10.26 12.84 -11.59
N GLN A 29 -10.34 13.69 -10.56
CA GLN A 29 -9.19 14.04 -9.76
C GLN A 29 -8.72 12.81 -8.95
N PRO A 30 -7.43 12.45 -9.01
CA PRO A 30 -6.90 11.39 -8.16
C PRO A 30 -6.95 11.79 -6.68
N GLU A 31 -7.08 10.79 -5.81
CA GLU A 31 -7.07 10.99 -4.37
C GLU A 31 -6.22 9.93 -3.67
N ILE A 32 -5.69 10.28 -2.50
CA ILE A 32 -4.97 9.36 -1.64
C ILE A 32 -5.73 9.24 -0.33
N ARG A 33 -6.04 8.01 0.06
CA ARG A 33 -6.69 7.66 1.32
C ARG A 33 -5.74 6.88 2.21
N TYR A 34 -5.54 7.37 3.43
CA TYR A 34 -4.78 6.73 4.49
C TYR A 34 -5.74 6.17 5.53
N ASP A 35 -5.87 4.85 5.63
CA ASP A 35 -6.64 4.22 6.70
C ASP A 35 -5.76 4.04 7.94
N GLU A 36 -6.29 4.46 9.07
CA GLU A 36 -5.59 4.44 10.36
C GLU A 36 -6.10 3.30 11.25
N GLU A 37 -5.19 2.77 12.06
CA GLU A 37 -5.52 1.87 13.16
C GLU A 37 -4.81 2.29 14.43
N THR A 38 -5.48 2.05 15.55
CA THR A 38 -4.88 2.07 16.87
C THR A 38 -4.34 0.67 17.16
N VAL A 39 -3.10 0.62 17.62
CA VAL A 39 -2.45 -0.60 18.11
C VAL A 39 -2.24 -0.45 19.60
N LEU A 40 -2.75 -1.40 20.37
CA LEU A 40 -2.51 -1.52 21.80
C LEU A 40 -1.72 -2.80 22.07
N THR A 41 -0.52 -2.66 22.61
CA THR A 41 0.26 -3.79 23.12
C THR A 41 0.17 -3.81 24.64
N THR A 42 -0.40 -4.88 25.19
CA THR A 42 -0.56 -5.07 26.63
C THR A 42 0.76 -5.53 27.27
N SER A 43 0.94 -5.27 28.56
CA SER A 43 2.09 -5.77 29.32
C SER A 43 2.20 -7.29 29.35
N ALA A 44 1.11 -8.00 29.06
CA ALA A 44 1.06 -9.46 28.89
C ALA A 44 1.49 -9.94 27.49
N GLY A 45 1.92 -9.02 26.61
CA GLY A 45 2.40 -9.34 25.26
C GLY A 45 1.29 -9.52 24.22
N GLN A 46 0.03 -9.22 24.55
CA GLN A 46 -1.05 -9.27 23.57
C GLN A 46 -1.06 -8.00 22.73
N THR A 47 -1.37 -8.11 21.44
CA THR A 47 -1.54 -6.96 20.56
C THR A 47 -2.95 -6.92 20.04
N LEU A 48 -3.65 -5.82 20.32
CA LEU A 48 -4.99 -5.52 19.85
C LEU A 48 -4.88 -4.44 18.77
N LYS A 49 -5.66 -4.59 17.69
CA LYS A 49 -5.73 -3.64 16.59
C LYS A 49 -7.18 -3.24 16.37
N SER A 50 -7.47 -1.95 16.35
CA SER A 50 -8.80 -1.41 16.08
C SER A 50 -8.72 -0.36 14.97
N ALA A 51 -9.70 -0.36 14.07
CA ALA A 51 -9.80 0.70 13.07
C ALA A 51 -10.16 2.03 13.76
N GLN A 52 -9.44 3.09 13.46
CA GLN A 52 -9.64 4.39 14.09
C GLN A 52 -10.34 5.38 13.15
N GLY A 53 -10.04 5.31 11.84
CA GLY A 53 -10.57 6.25 10.86
C GLY A 53 -9.77 6.22 9.57
N TYR A 54 -9.92 7.27 8.78
CA TYR A 54 -9.12 7.50 7.58
C TYR A 54 -8.99 8.98 7.27
N LEU A 55 -7.91 9.33 6.58
CA LEU A 55 -7.65 10.65 6.03
C LEU A 55 -7.70 10.55 4.51
N THR A 56 -8.42 11.46 3.85
CA THR A 56 -8.35 11.60 2.40
C THR A 56 -7.70 12.93 2.07
N VAL A 57 -6.69 12.89 1.22
CA VAL A 57 -6.03 14.09 0.69
C VAL A 57 -6.22 14.15 -0.82
N PRO A 58 -6.51 15.33 -1.38
CA PRO A 58 -6.49 15.51 -2.83
C PRO A 58 -5.07 15.29 -3.34
N PHE A 59 -4.95 14.64 -4.49
CA PHE A 59 -3.66 14.53 -5.16
C PHE A 59 -3.28 15.89 -5.77
N ASP A 60 -2.09 16.37 -5.41
CA ASP A 60 -1.45 17.54 -6.01
C ASP A 60 -0.04 17.14 -6.45
N PRO A 61 0.22 16.98 -7.75
CA PRO A 61 1.52 16.52 -8.23
C PRO A 61 2.67 17.48 -7.90
N SER A 62 2.37 18.75 -7.61
CA SER A 62 3.37 19.76 -7.26
C SER A 62 3.66 19.84 -5.76
N ALA A 63 2.84 19.21 -4.92
CA ALA A 63 3.02 19.21 -3.48
C ALA A 63 4.31 18.48 -3.09
N VAL A 64 5.17 19.19 -2.35
CA VAL A 64 6.43 18.67 -1.80
C VAL A 64 6.17 18.09 -0.42
N ILE A 65 6.66 16.88 -0.18
CA ILE A 65 6.61 16.21 1.11
C ILE A 65 8.00 15.81 1.57
N ASP A 66 8.22 15.83 2.88
CA ASP A 66 9.44 15.30 3.48
C ASP A 66 9.46 13.77 3.37
N LEU A 67 10.63 13.22 3.07
CA LEU A 67 10.84 11.78 3.10
C LEU A 67 11.17 11.36 4.53
N TYR A 68 10.40 10.41 5.06
CA TYR A 68 10.60 9.82 6.37
C TYR A 68 11.15 8.40 6.23
N ASP A 69 12.07 8.02 7.12
CA ASP A 69 12.51 6.64 7.26
C ASP A 69 11.42 5.81 7.98
N PRO A 70 10.87 4.76 7.35
CA PRO A 70 9.79 3.96 7.94
C PRO A 70 10.23 3.13 9.15
N ALA A 71 11.53 2.86 9.33
CA ALA A 71 12.04 2.12 10.47
C ALA A 71 12.16 2.99 11.73
N THR A 72 12.46 4.28 11.56
CA THR A 72 12.74 5.20 12.68
C THR A 72 11.68 6.29 12.87
N GLY A 73 10.86 6.54 11.85
CA GLY A 73 9.89 7.63 11.81
C GLY A 73 10.53 9.02 11.71
N GLN A 74 11.84 9.11 11.44
CA GLN A 74 12.56 10.37 11.37
C GLN A 74 12.67 10.90 9.94
N PRO A 75 12.68 12.23 9.73
CA PRO A 75 12.92 12.80 8.42
C PRO A 75 14.34 12.46 7.95
N THR A 76 14.49 12.11 6.68
CA THR A 76 15.79 11.81 6.07
C THR A 76 16.55 13.07 5.64
N GLY A 77 15.89 14.23 5.69
CA GLY A 77 16.38 15.50 5.14
C GLY A 77 16.19 15.63 3.62
N GLN A 78 15.59 14.63 2.97
CA GLN A 78 15.22 14.68 1.56
C GLN A 78 13.74 15.02 1.41
N THR A 79 13.38 15.56 0.25
CA THR A 79 12.00 15.85 -0.13
C THR A 79 11.67 15.17 -1.45
N VAL A 80 10.38 14.87 -1.65
CA VAL A 80 9.85 14.32 -2.89
C VAL A 80 8.51 14.99 -3.20
N THR A 81 8.17 15.11 -4.48
CA THR A 81 6.86 15.58 -4.91
C THR A 81 5.87 14.43 -5.00
N GLN A 82 4.57 14.69 -4.80
CA GLN A 82 3.57 13.64 -5.02
C GLN A 82 3.58 13.14 -6.49
N GLY A 83 3.95 14.00 -7.45
CA GLY A 83 4.13 13.62 -8.85
C GLY A 83 5.21 12.56 -9.05
N GLU A 84 6.34 12.68 -8.37
CA GLU A 84 7.41 11.67 -8.39
C GLU A 84 6.95 10.34 -7.76
N ILE A 85 6.21 10.39 -6.65
CA ILE A 85 5.63 9.20 -6.03
C ILE A 85 4.68 8.50 -6.99
N TYR A 86 3.80 9.26 -7.65
CA TYR A 86 2.89 8.73 -8.65
C TYR A 86 3.64 8.05 -9.80
N ALA A 87 4.69 8.70 -10.33
CA ALA A 87 5.52 8.12 -11.39
C ALA A 87 6.16 6.79 -10.94
N LEU A 88 6.68 6.71 -9.72
CA LEU A 88 7.27 5.49 -9.16
C LEU A 88 6.24 4.35 -9.05
N VAL A 89 5.05 4.63 -8.50
CA VAL A 89 3.99 3.63 -8.36
C VAL A 89 3.47 3.18 -9.73
N TYR A 90 3.33 4.11 -10.68
CA TYR A 90 2.93 3.81 -12.06
C TYR A 90 3.96 2.93 -12.77
N SER A 91 5.25 3.25 -12.65
CA SER A 91 6.34 2.44 -13.19
C SER A 91 6.40 1.04 -12.56
N ALA A 92 6.17 0.92 -11.25
CA ALA A 92 6.07 -0.37 -10.59
C ALA A 92 4.90 -1.21 -11.12
N TYR A 93 3.74 -0.57 -11.35
CA TYR A 93 2.58 -1.21 -11.99
C TYR A 93 2.92 -1.74 -13.38
N LEU A 94 3.46 -0.90 -14.27
CA LEU A 94 3.80 -1.33 -15.63
C LEU A 94 4.81 -2.47 -15.63
N THR A 95 5.80 -2.42 -14.74
CA THR A 95 6.79 -3.49 -14.59
C THR A 95 6.12 -4.81 -14.21
N ALA A 96 5.23 -4.80 -13.22
CA ALA A 96 4.49 -5.99 -12.79
C ALA A 96 3.51 -6.50 -13.87
N ALA A 97 2.82 -5.60 -14.57
CA ALA A 97 1.88 -5.93 -15.64
C ALA A 97 2.61 -6.58 -16.82
N ASN A 98 3.73 -6.00 -17.27
CA ASN A 98 4.54 -6.56 -18.34
C ASN A 98 5.06 -7.95 -17.98
N ALA A 99 5.55 -8.15 -16.75
CA ALA A 99 6.01 -9.46 -16.29
C ALA A 99 4.89 -10.52 -16.30
N ARG A 100 3.68 -10.14 -15.86
CA ARG A 100 2.49 -10.99 -15.92
C ARG A 100 2.14 -11.36 -17.37
N ASP A 101 2.17 -10.40 -18.28
CA ASP A 101 1.75 -10.61 -19.67
C ASP A 101 2.76 -11.48 -20.43
N VAL A 102 4.05 -11.32 -20.16
CA VAL A 102 5.10 -12.24 -20.64
C VAL A 102 4.87 -13.67 -20.13
N ALA A 103 4.57 -13.82 -18.83
CA ALA A 103 4.31 -15.14 -18.24
C ALA A 103 3.04 -15.83 -18.79
N ASN A 104 2.05 -15.05 -19.25
CA ASN A 104 0.81 -15.54 -19.81
C ASN A 104 0.84 -15.71 -21.33
N THR A 105 1.94 -15.37 -22.00
CA THR A 105 2.09 -15.56 -23.45
C THR A 105 2.23 -17.07 -23.71
N PRO A 106 1.31 -17.71 -24.47
CA PRO A 106 1.45 -19.12 -24.81
C PRO A 106 2.73 -19.36 -25.62
N PRO A 107 3.36 -20.54 -25.52
CA PRO A 107 4.45 -20.91 -26.43
C PRO A 107 3.96 -20.77 -27.87
N ALA A 108 4.80 -20.22 -28.75
CA ALA A 108 4.51 -20.19 -30.17
C ALA A 108 4.26 -21.63 -30.65
N GLU A 109 3.14 -21.87 -31.36
CA GLU A 109 2.90 -23.15 -32.01
C GLU A 109 4.06 -23.42 -32.97
N GLU A 110 4.78 -24.53 -32.76
CA GLU A 110 5.84 -24.94 -33.68
C GLU A 110 5.23 -25.16 -35.07
N PRO A 111 5.89 -24.72 -36.15
CA PRO A 111 5.40 -24.96 -37.51
C PRO A 111 5.22 -26.45 -37.72
N ILE A 112 3.98 -26.87 -38.00
CA ILE A 112 3.67 -28.22 -38.48
C ILE A 112 4.40 -28.40 -39.81
N GLU A 113 5.48 -29.19 -39.84
CA GLU A 113 6.06 -29.67 -41.10
C GLU A 113 4.98 -30.50 -41.82
N GLU A 114 4.47 -29.98 -42.94
CA GLU A 114 3.60 -30.74 -43.83
C GLU A 114 4.35 -32.02 -44.25
N PRO A 115 3.75 -33.22 -44.11
CA PRO A 115 4.37 -34.42 -44.61
C PRO A 115 4.53 -34.28 -46.12
N GLN A 116 5.77 -34.27 -46.60
CA GLN A 116 6.08 -34.32 -48.03
C GLN A 116 5.49 -35.63 -48.57
N GLY A 117 4.39 -35.53 -49.32
CA GLY A 117 3.74 -36.67 -49.94
C GLY A 117 4.62 -37.30 -51.02
N GLU A 118 4.82 -38.62 -50.92
CA GLU A 118 5.34 -39.49 -51.98
C GLU A 118 4.22 -39.97 -52.92
#